data_AF-A0A953H0X2-F1
#
_entry.id   AF-A0A953H0X2-F1
#
_cell.length_a   1.000
_cell.length_b   1.000
_cell.length_c   1.000
_cell.angle_alpha   90.00
_cell.angle_beta   90.00
_cell.angle_gamma   90.00
#
_symmetry.space_group_name_H-M   'P 1'
#
loop_
_entity.id
_entity.type
_entity.pdbx_description
1 polymer ?
#
loop_
_entity_poly.entity_id
_entity_poly.type
_entity_poly.pdbx_seq_one_letter_code
_entity_poly.pdbx_strand_id
1 'polypeptide(L)'
;MTITIQNLEQLLAQSAATEEFKTAVGALEGGKNSPIIGFSRGCPPVKVLRVISKLLEDQPGLAVRNVQVEADSGCSDFVGTLTVNDGEYVFDFVWDCKWRAQQEGWKDWFGEPDQIRAAREFGYQCFETFKQR
;
A
#
# COMPACT_ATOMS: atom_id res chain seq x y z
N MET A 1 -4.86 -19.19 8.13
CA MET A 1 -5.91 -18.42 7.44
C MET A 1 -5.38 -18.11 6.06
N THR A 2 -6.11 -18.45 5.00
CA THR A 2 -5.70 -18.07 3.63
C THR A 2 -6.12 -16.62 3.42
N ILE A 3 -5.16 -15.71 3.33
CA ILE A 3 -5.44 -14.31 2.98
C ILE A 3 -5.72 -14.29 1.47
N THR A 4 -6.95 -14.02 1.08
CA THR A 4 -7.29 -13.75 -0.32
C THR A 4 -6.88 -12.32 -0.64
N ILE A 5 -5.77 -12.16 -1.35
CA ILE A 5 -5.33 -10.84 -1.81
C ILE A 5 -6.26 -10.39 -2.93
N GLN A 6 -7.03 -9.33 -2.67
CA GLN A 6 -7.79 -8.66 -3.72
C GLN A 6 -6.83 -7.99 -4.71
N ASN A 7 -7.11 -8.12 -6.00
CA ASN A 7 -6.35 -7.35 -6.98
C ASN A 7 -6.80 -5.87 -6.94
N LEU A 8 -5.98 -4.97 -7.52
CA LEU A 8 -6.25 -3.54 -7.49
C LEU A 8 -7.57 -3.17 -8.18
N GLU A 9 -7.91 -3.84 -9.27
CA GLU A 9 -9.17 -3.66 -9.99
C GLU A 9 -10.40 -3.93 -9.08
N GLN A 10 -10.37 -5.01 -8.31
CA GLN A 10 -11.43 -5.37 -7.37
C GLN A 10 -11.56 -4.33 -6.25
N LEU A 11 -10.44 -3.86 -5.70
CA LEU A 11 -10.42 -2.82 -4.67
C LEU A 11 -11.04 -1.52 -5.17
N LEU A 12 -10.68 -1.10 -6.39
CA LEU A 12 -11.22 0.10 -7.01
C LEU A 12 -12.72 -0.04 -7.33
N ALA A 13 -13.16 -1.21 -7.78
CA ALA A 13 -14.57 -1.48 -8.07
C ALA A 13 -15.45 -1.46 -6.80
N GLN A 14 -14.91 -1.89 -5.66
CA GLN A 14 -15.61 -1.93 -4.36
C GLN A 14 -15.54 -0.60 -3.60
N SER A 15 -14.62 0.29 -3.97
CA SER A 15 -14.40 1.57 -3.30
C SER A 15 -15.35 2.67 -3.76
N ALA A 16 -15.74 3.52 -2.80
CA ALA A 16 -16.43 4.79 -3.01
C ALA A 16 -15.50 5.93 -3.47
N ALA A 17 -14.22 5.66 -3.74
CA ALA A 17 -13.30 6.62 -4.33
C ALA A 17 -13.88 7.26 -5.60
N THR A 18 -13.49 8.50 -5.89
CA THR A 18 -13.98 9.18 -7.09
C THR A 18 -13.44 8.51 -8.35
N GLU A 19 -14.18 8.59 -9.45
CA GLU A 19 -13.73 8.04 -10.73
C GLU A 19 -12.42 8.68 -11.23
N GLU A 20 -12.21 9.96 -10.91
CA GLU A 20 -10.94 10.65 -11.16
C GLU A 20 -9.78 10.01 -10.38
N PHE A 21 -9.99 9.72 -9.09
CA PHE A 21 -8.99 9.03 -8.27
C PHE A 21 -8.73 7.61 -8.77
N LYS A 22 -9.79 6.84 -9.11
CA LYS A 22 -9.62 5.48 -9.67
C LYS A 22 -8.82 5.50 -10.97
N THR A 23 -9.09 6.47 -11.85
CA THR A 23 -8.33 6.67 -13.09
C THR A 23 -6.87 7.01 -12.81
N ALA A 24 -6.60 7.87 -11.83
CA ALA A 24 -5.24 8.21 -11.42
C ALA A 24 -4.47 7.01 -10.85
N VAL A 25 -5.14 6.15 -10.07
CA VAL A 25 -4.55 4.92 -9.53
C VAL A 25 -4.18 3.95 -10.66
N GLY A 26 -5.08 3.76 -11.64
CA GLY A 26 -4.77 2.96 -12.83
C GLY A 26 -3.64 3.55 -13.68
N ALA A 27 -3.57 4.88 -13.79
CA ALA A 27 -2.46 5.55 -14.47
C ALA A 27 -1.12 5.32 -13.75
N LEU A 28 -1.10 5.36 -12.42
CA LEU A 28 0.08 5.08 -11.60
C LEU A 28 0.53 3.63 -11.73
N GLU A 29 -0.39 2.67 -11.77
CA GLU A 29 -0.08 1.27 -12.08
C GLU A 29 0.59 1.13 -13.46
N GLY A 30 0.13 1.90 -14.45
CA GLY A 30 0.75 2.03 -15.77
C GLY A 30 2.04 2.87 -15.83
N GLY A 31 2.57 3.33 -14.68
CA GLY A 31 3.82 4.09 -14.60
C GLY A 31 3.69 5.59 -14.91
N LYS A 32 2.47 6.14 -14.92
CA LYS A 32 2.22 7.58 -15.14
C LYS A 32 1.85 8.27 -13.83
N ASN A 33 2.43 9.44 -13.60
CA ASN A 33 2.11 10.25 -12.43
C ASN A 33 0.79 11.02 -12.63
N SER A 34 0.12 11.33 -11.53
CA SER A 34 -1.10 12.13 -11.49
C SER A 34 -1.00 13.21 -10.42
N PRO A 35 -1.51 14.44 -10.64
CA PRO A 35 -1.42 15.51 -9.64
C PRO A 35 -2.19 15.24 -8.35
N ILE A 36 -3.18 14.33 -8.35
CA ILE A 36 -3.99 13.98 -7.17
C ILE A 36 -3.40 12.80 -6.37
N ILE A 37 -2.29 12.22 -6.84
CA ILE A 37 -1.53 11.20 -6.11
C ILE A 37 -0.09 11.71 -5.99
N GLY A 38 0.19 12.38 -4.89
CA GLY A 38 1.53 12.87 -4.57
C GLY A 38 2.29 11.89 -3.68
N PHE A 39 3.60 11.83 -3.87
CA PHE A 39 4.48 11.05 -2.99
C PHE A 39 5.89 11.64 -2.95
N SER A 40 6.58 11.45 -1.83
CA SER A 40 7.95 11.96 -1.63
C SER A 40 8.93 11.43 -2.68
N ARG A 41 9.94 12.25 -3.00
CA ARG A 41 10.97 11.88 -3.98
C ARG A 41 11.71 10.63 -3.51
N GLY A 42 11.85 9.64 -4.39
CA GLY A 42 12.53 8.39 -4.09
C GLY A 42 11.60 7.25 -3.64
N CYS A 43 10.31 7.53 -3.40
CA CYS A 43 9.33 6.48 -3.17
C CYS A 43 9.03 5.72 -4.46
N PRO A 44 9.20 4.38 -4.49
CA PRO A 44 8.83 3.57 -5.65
C PRO A 44 7.30 3.57 -5.84
N PRO A 45 6.78 3.83 -7.07
CA PRO A 45 5.33 3.81 -7.36
C PRO A 45 4.64 2.51 -6.92
N VAL A 46 5.31 1.36 -7.08
CA VAL A 46 4.77 0.07 -6.67
C VAL A 46 4.47 0.00 -5.17
N LYS A 47 5.27 0.66 -4.31
CA LYS A 47 5.05 0.70 -2.86
C LYS A 47 3.95 1.68 -2.47
N VAL A 48 3.86 2.81 -3.18
CA VAL A 48 2.72 3.74 -3.07
C VAL A 48 1.41 3.01 -3.39
N LEU A 49 1.38 2.20 -4.45
CA LEU A 49 0.22 1.37 -4.79
C LEU A 49 -0.13 0.35 -3.70
N ARG A 50 0.84 -0.19 -2.95
CA ARG A 50 0.54 -1.07 -1.79
C ARG A 50 -0.21 -0.33 -0.69
N VAL A 51 0.19 0.91 -0.40
CA VAL A 51 -0.46 1.78 0.60
C VAL A 51 -1.86 2.19 0.14
N ILE A 52 -2.02 2.58 -1.13
CA ILE A 52 -3.34 2.89 -1.69
C ILE A 52 -4.24 1.65 -1.66
N SER A 53 -3.73 0.48 -2.02
CA SER A 53 -4.49 -0.77 -1.96
C SER A 53 -5.02 -1.04 -0.55
N LYS A 54 -4.18 -0.81 0.47
CA LYS A 54 -4.59 -0.97 1.86
C LYS A 54 -5.63 0.05 2.30
N LEU A 55 -5.49 1.31 1.88
CA LEU A 55 -6.53 2.33 2.11
C LEU A 55 -7.87 1.89 1.53
N LEU A 56 -7.90 1.42 0.28
CA LEU A 56 -9.13 1.02 -0.40
C LEU A 56 -9.77 -0.22 0.25
N GLU A 57 -8.96 -1.13 0.77
CA GLU A 57 -9.42 -2.32 1.51
C GLU A 57 -10.00 -1.95 2.88
N ASP A 58 -9.30 -1.12 3.66
CA ASP A 58 -9.72 -0.77 5.03
C ASP A 58 -10.85 0.26 5.04
N GLN A 59 -10.93 1.11 4.02
CA GLN A 59 -11.88 2.22 3.92
C GLN A 59 -12.66 2.19 2.59
N PRO A 60 -13.39 1.10 2.28
CA PRO A 60 -14.10 0.98 1.01
C PRO A 60 -15.20 2.03 0.85
N GLY A 61 -15.78 2.53 1.96
CA GLY A 61 -16.80 3.57 1.94
C GLY A 61 -16.27 5.01 1.84
N LEU A 62 -14.95 5.22 1.89
CA LEU A 62 -14.37 6.56 1.86
C LEU A 62 -14.33 7.11 0.42
N ALA A 63 -14.91 8.29 0.23
CA ALA A 63 -14.85 9.03 -1.03
C ALA A 63 -13.47 9.70 -1.22
N VAL A 64 -12.46 8.88 -1.52
CA VAL A 64 -11.09 9.33 -1.78
C VAL A 64 -11.03 10.15 -3.05
N ARG A 65 -10.49 11.38 -2.94
CA ARG A 65 -10.33 12.36 -4.03
C ARG A 65 -8.86 12.58 -4.38
N ASN A 66 -8.01 12.65 -3.35
CA ASN A 66 -6.57 12.81 -3.49
C ASN A 66 -5.84 12.12 -2.33
N VAL A 67 -4.57 11.80 -2.56
CA VAL A 67 -3.67 11.31 -1.52
C VAL A 67 -2.28 11.93 -1.64
N GLN A 68 -1.62 12.07 -0.49
CA GLN A 68 -0.21 12.43 -0.38
C GLN A 68 0.50 11.39 0.49
N VAL A 69 1.57 10.77 -0.01
CA VAL A 69 2.38 9.79 0.73
C VAL A 69 3.75 10.38 1.06
N GLU A 70 4.05 10.47 2.34
CA GLU A 70 5.36 10.88 2.84
C GLU A 70 5.99 9.70 3.56
N ALA A 71 7.06 9.13 2.98
CA ALA A 71 7.58 7.85 3.44
C ALA A 71 9.04 7.61 3.08
N ASP A 72 9.68 6.79 3.91
CA ASP A 72 10.99 6.19 3.67
C ASP A 72 10.83 4.79 3.09
N SER A 73 11.67 4.44 2.12
CA SER A 73 11.63 3.14 1.43
C SER A 73 12.97 2.43 1.51
N GLY A 74 13.04 1.32 2.26
CA GLY A 74 14.16 0.39 2.21
C GLY A 74 13.93 -0.75 1.22
N CYS A 75 14.71 -1.82 1.33
CA CYS A 75 14.57 -2.97 0.42
C CYS A 75 13.34 -3.82 0.74
N SER A 76 13.01 -4.00 2.01
CA SER A 76 11.91 -4.86 2.48
C SER A 76 10.70 -4.09 3.00
N ASP A 77 10.89 -2.81 3.32
CA ASP A 77 9.98 -2.00 4.10
C ASP A 77 9.58 -0.68 3.41
N PHE A 78 8.45 -0.15 3.81
CA PHE A 78 7.92 1.15 3.42
C PHE A 78 7.15 1.73 4.59
N VAL A 79 7.66 2.83 5.14
CA VAL A 79 7.19 3.38 6.42
C VAL A 79 6.93 4.86 6.26
N GLY A 80 5.77 5.32 6.73
CA GLY A 80 5.45 6.74 6.63
C GLY A 80 4.01 7.06 6.97
N THR A 81 3.58 8.20 6.42
CA THR A 81 2.24 8.75 6.59
C THR A 81 1.54 8.85 5.25
N LEU A 82 0.27 8.44 5.23
CA LEU A 82 -0.67 8.64 4.13
C LEU A 82 -1.69 9.70 4.54
N THR A 83 -1.69 10.82 3.83
CA THR A 83 -2.69 11.87 3.96
C THR A 83 -3.72 11.70 2.85
N VAL A 84 -5.01 11.75 3.20
CA VAL A 84 -6.13 11.57 2.28
C VAL A 84 -7.01 12.81 2.29
N ASN A 85 -7.49 13.23 1.12
CA ASN A 85 -8.40 14.36 0.95
C ASN A 85 -7.89 15.63 1.64
N ASP A 86 -6.67 16.05 1.31
CA ASP A 86 -6.06 17.29 1.82
C ASP A 86 -5.96 17.37 3.36
N GLY A 87 -5.89 16.22 4.04
CA GLY A 87 -5.72 16.16 5.50
C GLY A 87 -6.97 15.79 6.29
N GLU A 88 -8.10 15.52 5.63
CA GLU A 88 -9.30 15.01 6.32
C GLU A 88 -9.03 13.70 7.07
N TYR A 89 -8.20 12.83 6.49
CA TYR A 89 -7.80 11.57 7.11
C TYR A 89 -6.29 11.39 6.98
N VAL A 90 -5.67 10.93 8.06
CA VAL A 90 -4.22 10.70 8.12
C VAL A 90 -3.98 9.31 8.70
N PHE A 91 -3.18 8.52 8.00
CA PHE A 91 -2.84 7.15 8.40
C PHE A 91 -1.34 7.01 8.59
N ASP A 92 -0.95 6.44 9.72
CA ASP A 92 0.38 5.90 9.92
C ASP A 92 0.45 4.49 9.36
N PHE A 93 1.52 4.18 8.63
CA PHE A 93 1.71 2.85 8.08
C PHE A 93 3.14 2.33 8.18
N VAL A 94 3.24 1.02 8.33
CA VAL A 94 4.46 0.22 8.22
C VAL A 94 4.11 -0.98 7.36
N TRP A 95 4.58 -1.00 6.11
CA TRP A 95 4.55 -2.17 5.25
C TRP A 95 5.94 -2.81 5.26
N ASP A 96 6.08 -4.02 5.78
CA ASP A 96 7.36 -4.72 5.83
C ASP A 96 7.19 -6.23 5.59
N CYS A 97 7.67 -6.70 4.44
CA CYS A 97 7.60 -8.12 4.13
C CYS A 97 8.66 -8.95 4.86
N LYS A 98 9.71 -8.34 5.41
CA LYS A 98 10.63 -9.02 6.32
C LYS A 98 9.93 -9.36 7.63
N TRP A 99 9.26 -8.37 8.24
CA TRP A 99 8.39 -8.60 9.40
C TRP A 99 7.35 -9.68 9.11
N ARG A 100 6.64 -9.60 7.98
CA ARG A 100 5.62 -10.61 7.62
C ARG A 100 6.23 -12.01 7.51
N ALA A 101 7.38 -12.18 6.88
CA ALA A 101 8.07 -13.46 6.81
C ALA A 101 8.46 -14.01 8.19
N GLN A 102 8.85 -13.14 9.12
CA GLN A 102 9.13 -13.53 10.51
C GLN A 102 7.88 -14.02 11.23
N GLN A 103 6.72 -13.36 11.05
CA GLN A 103 5.45 -13.81 11.64
C GLN A 103 5.06 -15.22 11.18
N GLU A 104 5.33 -15.55 9.91
CA GLU A 104 5.05 -16.86 9.34
C GLU A 104 6.16 -17.91 9.64
N GLY A 105 7.26 -17.49 10.28
CA GLY A 105 8.43 -18.35 10.51
C GLY A 105 9.14 -18.77 9.22
N TRP A 106 8.95 -18.03 8.11
CA TRP A 106 9.56 -18.35 6.82
C TRP A 106 11.00 -17.89 6.76
N LYS A 107 11.88 -18.83 6.42
CA LYS A 107 13.31 -18.58 6.27
C LYS A 107 13.77 -18.93 4.86
N ASP A 108 14.72 -18.16 4.37
CA ASP A 108 15.41 -18.44 3.13
C ASP A 108 16.49 -19.53 3.34
N TRP A 109 17.24 -19.84 2.29
CA TRP A 109 18.31 -20.83 2.32
C TRP A 109 19.43 -20.50 3.34
N PHE A 110 19.60 -19.23 3.69
CA PHE A 110 20.62 -18.75 4.63
C PHE A 110 20.10 -18.65 6.07
N GLY A 111 18.81 -18.92 6.30
CA GLY A 111 18.18 -18.85 7.61
C GLY A 111 17.64 -17.45 7.96
N GLU A 112 17.74 -16.49 7.04
CA GLU A 112 17.17 -15.14 7.19
C GLU A 112 15.68 -15.14 6.82
N PRO A 113 14.87 -14.17 7.27
CA PRO A 113 13.46 -14.11 6.92
C PRO A 113 13.24 -14.02 5.40
N ASP A 114 12.43 -14.91 4.83
CA ASP A 114 12.16 -14.97 3.38
C ASP A 114 11.16 -13.89 2.94
N GLN A 115 11.65 -12.65 2.90
CA GLN A 115 10.89 -11.47 2.50
C GLN A 115 10.45 -11.51 1.02
N ILE A 116 11.16 -12.26 0.17
CA ILE A 116 10.80 -12.42 -1.26
C ILE A 116 9.56 -13.29 -1.36
N ARG A 117 9.52 -14.39 -0.63
CA ARG A 117 8.32 -15.23 -0.52
C ARG A 117 7.17 -14.46 0.08
N ALA A 118 7.39 -13.71 1.17
CA ALA A 118 6.34 -12.87 1.76
C ALA A 118 5.79 -11.83 0.77
N ALA A 119 6.65 -11.15 0.00
CA ALA A 119 6.20 -10.19 -1.01
C ALA A 119 5.37 -10.85 -2.13
N ARG A 120 5.68 -12.09 -2.50
CA ARG A 120 4.92 -12.87 -3.50
C ARG A 120 3.59 -13.37 -2.96
N GLU A 121 3.58 -13.89 -1.73
CA GLU A 121 2.41 -14.52 -1.12
C GLU A 121 1.44 -13.54 -0.48
N PHE A 122 1.90 -12.36 -0.04
CA PHE A 122 1.07 -11.35 0.63
C PHE A 122 0.91 -10.06 -0.18
N GLY A 123 1.80 -9.75 -1.11
CA GLY A 123 1.69 -8.54 -1.93
C GLY A 123 1.58 -7.27 -1.06
N TYR A 124 0.45 -6.57 -1.11
CA TYR A 124 0.23 -5.40 -0.27
C TYR A 124 -0.08 -5.73 1.20
N GLN A 125 -0.39 -6.98 1.56
CA GLN A 125 -0.80 -7.38 2.92
C GLN A 125 0.36 -7.56 3.94
N CYS A 126 1.56 -7.06 3.63
CA CYS A 126 2.69 -7.04 4.58
C CYS A 126 2.61 -5.88 5.60
N PHE A 127 1.42 -5.33 5.89
CA PHE A 127 1.30 -4.26 6.88
C PHE A 127 1.44 -4.79 8.31
N GLU A 128 2.46 -4.32 9.01
CA GLU A 128 2.59 -4.41 10.47
C GLU A 128 1.64 -3.40 11.13
N THR A 129 1.58 -2.19 10.57
CA THR A 129 0.71 -1.11 11.05
C THR A 129 0.02 -0.45 9.87
N PHE A 130 -1.27 -0.20 10.01
CA PHE A 130 -2.03 0.73 9.18
C PHE A 130 -3.13 1.33 10.07
N LYS A 131 -2.93 2.55 10.57
CA LYS A 131 -3.78 3.12 11.62
C LYS A 131 -4.10 4.58 11.32
N GLN A 132 -5.39 4.91 11.40
CA GLN A 132 -5.84 6.29 11.36
C GLN A 132 -5.44 7.03 12.64
N ARG A 133 -4.88 8.25 12.48
CA ARG A 133 -4.58 9.17 13.58
C ARG A 133 -5.83 9.83 14.14
#